data_AF-A0A1J3E724-F1
#
_entry.id   AF-A0A1J3E724-F1
#
_cell.length_a   1.000
_cell.length_b   1.000
_cell.length_c   1.000
_cell.angle_alpha   90.00
_cell.angle_beta   90.00
_cell.angle_gamma   90.00
#
_symmetry.space_group_name_H-M   'P 1'
#
loop_
_entity.id
_entity.type
_entity.pdbx_description
1 polymer ?
#
loop_
_entity_poly.entity_id
_entity_poly.type
_entity_poly.pdbx_seq_one_letter_code
_entity_poly.pdbx_strand_id
1 'polypeptide(L)'
;EFSGMEDEILPILKYSYDNLKSEQLRLCFKYCALFPEDYKIEKCDLVDYWIGEGIIIDGNKDRAENQGYEIIGSLVRSCLLMEEALEVETVKMHDVVREMALWIASDFGERKDNFVAQ
;
A
#
# COMPACT_ATOMS: atom_id res chain seq x y z
N GLU A 1 16.62 0.10 -18.56
CA GLU A 1 15.58 1.10 -18.87
C GLU A 1 14.27 0.36 -19.05
N PHE A 2 13.31 0.57 -18.14
CA PHE A 2 12.04 -0.16 -18.06
C PHE A 2 10.83 0.70 -18.47
N SER A 3 11.05 1.88 -19.04
CA SER A 3 10.08 2.97 -19.24
C SER A 3 8.92 2.69 -20.21
N GLY A 4 8.70 1.44 -20.58
CA GLY A 4 7.53 0.97 -21.35
C GLY A 4 6.89 -0.29 -20.77
N MET A 5 7.53 -0.98 -19.81
CA MET A 5 6.94 -2.12 -19.10
C MET A 5 5.99 -1.67 -17.99
N GLU A 6 6.19 -0.48 -17.43
CA GLU A 6 5.31 0.10 -16.40
C GLU A 6 3.86 0.16 -16.89
N ASP A 7 3.61 0.58 -18.14
CA ASP A 7 2.26 0.68 -18.70
C ASP A 7 1.53 -0.67 -18.83
N GLU A 8 2.27 -1.79 -18.89
CA GLU A 8 1.74 -3.16 -18.98
C GLU A 8 1.69 -3.85 -17.60
N ILE A 9 2.66 -3.60 -16.72
CA ILE A 9 2.78 -4.25 -15.41
C ILE A 9 1.91 -3.56 -14.35
N LEU A 10 1.81 -2.22 -14.37
CA LEU A 10 1.02 -1.47 -13.38
C LEU A 10 -0.46 -1.88 -13.35
N PRO A 11 -1.15 -2.10 -14.49
CA PRO A 11 -2.52 -2.62 -14.49
C PRO A 11 -2.64 -4.04 -13.89
N ILE A 12 -1.63 -4.89 -14.08
CA ILE A 12 -1.62 -6.25 -13.52
C ILE A 12 -1.45 -6.18 -12.00
N LEU A 13 -0.54 -5.34 -11.51
CA LEU A 13 -0.36 -5.12 -10.08
C LEU A 13 -1.58 -4.44 -9.45
N LYS A 14 -2.28 -3.56 -10.20
CA LYS A 14 -3.50 -2.88 -9.75
C LYS A 14 -4.56 -3.89 -9.32
N TYR A 15 -4.59 -5.09 -9.90
CA TYR A 15 -5.49 -6.15 -9.48
C TYR A 15 -5.36 -6.50 -7.98
N SER A 16 -4.13 -6.57 -7.45
CA SER A 16 -3.91 -6.81 -6.02
C SER A 16 -4.45 -5.67 -5.15
N TYR A 17 -4.31 -4.43 -5.62
CA TYR A 17 -4.86 -3.24 -4.97
C TYR A 17 -6.39 -3.18 -5.06
N ASP A 18 -6.99 -3.48 -6.22
CA ASP A 18 -8.43 -3.45 -6.44
C ASP A 18 -9.17 -4.50 -5.61
N ASN A 19 -8.50 -5.60 -5.25
CA ASN A 19 -9.01 -6.61 -4.34
C ASN A 19 -9.00 -6.20 -2.86
N LEU A 20 -8.40 -5.05 -2.50
CA LEU A 20 -8.49 -4.51 -1.15
C LEU A 20 -9.94 -4.04 -0.88
N LYS A 21 -10.58 -4.70 0.09
CA LYS A 21 -12.01 -4.55 0.39
C LYS A 21 -12.35 -3.31 1.22
N SER A 22 -11.37 -2.64 1.82
CA SER A 22 -11.57 -1.50 2.72
C SER A 22 -10.86 -0.26 2.18
N GLU A 23 -11.55 0.87 2.21
CA GLU A 23 -10.95 2.18 1.92
C GLU A 23 -9.79 2.48 2.87
N GLN A 24 -9.88 2.04 4.12
CA GLN A 24 -8.79 2.19 5.07
C GLN A 24 -7.53 1.42 4.65
N LEU A 25 -7.68 0.19 4.13
CA LEU A 25 -6.55 -0.57 3.58
C LEU A 25 -5.91 0.17 2.39
N ARG A 26 -6.73 0.76 1.53
CA ARG A 26 -6.26 1.54 0.38
C ARG A 26 -5.51 2.80 0.81
N LEU A 27 -6.00 3.50 1.82
CA LEU A 27 -5.34 4.68 2.38
C LEU A 27 -4.00 4.33 3.04
N CYS A 28 -3.98 3.29 3.89
CA CYS A 28 -2.75 2.79 4.51
C CYS A 28 -1.71 2.39 3.45
N PHE A 29 -2.13 1.70 2.39
CA PHE A 29 -1.27 1.36 1.26
C PHE A 29 -0.69 2.60 0.57
N LYS A 30 -1.53 3.59 0.23
CA LYS A 30 -1.07 4.84 -0.39
C LYS A 30 -0.09 5.60 0.51
N TYR A 31 -0.33 5.59 1.82
CA TYR A 31 0.56 6.24 2.79
C TYR A 31 1.97 5.63 2.76
N CYS A 32 2.09 4.31 2.61
CA CYS A 32 3.40 3.66 2.50
C CYS A 32 4.22 4.15 1.28
N ALA A 33 3.59 4.66 0.23
CA ALA A 33 4.29 5.17 -0.96
C ALA A 33 5.01 6.52 -0.72
N LEU A 34 4.73 7.18 0.41
CA LEU A 34 5.41 8.40 0.83
C LEU A 34 6.86 8.14 1.27
N PHE A 35 7.16 6.90 1.68
CA PHE A 35 8.52 6.51 2.02
C PHE A 35 9.38 6.35 0.76
N PRO A 36 10.70 6.60 0.83
CA PRO A 36 11.61 6.40 -0.28
C PRO A 36 11.69 4.95 -0.75
N GLU A 37 12.25 4.78 -1.94
CA GLU A 37 12.67 3.48 -2.48
C GLU A 37 13.58 2.73 -1.48
N ASP A 38 13.43 1.41 -1.40
CA ASP A 38 14.16 0.52 -0.47
C ASP A 38 14.09 0.87 1.03
N TYR A 39 13.23 1.82 1.43
CA TYR A 39 13.14 2.23 2.82
C TYR A 39 12.45 1.14 3.67
N LYS A 40 13.15 0.70 4.72
CA LYS A 40 12.61 -0.21 5.73
C LYS A 40 11.84 0.59 6.78
N ILE A 41 10.56 0.28 6.93
CA ILE A 41 9.68 0.93 7.89
C ILE A 41 9.44 -0.03 9.05
N GLU A 42 9.75 0.40 10.27
CA GLU A 42 9.36 -0.32 11.49
C GLU A 42 7.84 -0.40 11.56
N LYS A 43 7.29 -1.60 11.80
CA LYS A 43 5.84 -1.82 11.81
C LYS A 43 5.16 -0.97 12.90
N CYS A 44 5.78 -0.85 14.08
CA CYS A 44 5.25 -0.03 15.16
C CYS A 44 5.12 1.44 14.76
N ASP A 45 6.17 2.00 14.16
CA ASP A 45 6.18 3.39 13.69
C ASP A 45 5.12 3.61 12.60
N LEU A 46 5.00 2.67 11.66
CA LEU A 46 3.99 2.75 10.59
C LEU A 46 2.56 2.79 11.15
N VAL A 47 2.28 1.96 12.16
CA VAL A 47 0.98 1.94 12.84
C VAL A 47 0.75 3.26 13.59
N ASP A 48 1.74 3.76 14.31
CA ASP A 48 1.66 5.04 15.02
C ASP A 48 1.42 6.21 14.06
N TYR A 49 2.05 6.21 12.87
CA TYR A 49 1.78 7.21 11.84
C TYR A 49 0.34 7.15 11.34
N TRP A 50 -0.20 5.97 11.06
CA TRP A 50 -1.60 5.85 10.61
C TRP A 50 -2.62 6.27 11.67
N ILE A 51 -2.32 6.03 12.95
CA ILE A 51 -3.15 6.51 14.06
C ILE A 51 -3.05 8.04 14.18
N GLY A 52 -1.82 8.59 14.13
CA GLY A 52 -1.56 10.02 14.24
C GLY A 52 -2.21 10.84 13.11
N GLU A 53 -2.23 10.30 11.90
CA GLU A 53 -2.90 10.87 10.73
C GLU A 53 -4.41 10.65 10.73
N GLY A 54 -4.96 9.91 11.70
CA GLY A 54 -6.38 9.62 11.80
C GLY A 54 -6.91 8.70 10.70
N ILE A 55 -6.04 7.92 10.04
CA ILE A 55 -6.44 6.88 9.09
C ILE A 55 -7.04 5.69 9.87
N ILE A 56 -6.45 5.38 11.02
CA ILE A 56 -6.98 4.42 11.99
C ILE A 56 -7.54 5.19 13.18
N ILE A 57 -8.83 5.07 13.41
CA ILE A 57 -9.53 5.75 14.52
C ILE A 57 -10.26 4.70 15.35
N ASP A 58 -9.79 4.50 16.58
CA ASP A 58 -10.51 3.76 17.63
C ASP A 58 -10.45 4.57 18.94
N GLY A 59 -11.47 4.45 19.78
CA GLY A 59 -11.48 5.09 21.10
C GLY A 59 -10.53 4.44 22.11
N ASN A 60 -9.86 3.36 21.74
CA ASN A 60 -8.85 2.65 22.53
C ASN A 60 -7.59 2.42 21.70
N LYS A 61 -6.44 2.82 22.27
CA LYS A 61 -5.13 2.75 21.60
C LYS A 61 -4.75 1.32 21.22
N ASP A 62 -4.87 0.36 22.14
CA ASP A 62 -4.50 -1.04 21.88
C ASP A 62 -5.32 -1.64 20.72
N ARG A 63 -6.61 -1.27 20.60
CA ARG A 63 -7.44 -1.69 19.46
C ARG A 63 -6.98 -1.08 18.14
N ALA A 64 -6.66 0.22 18.13
CA ALA A 64 -6.13 0.88 16.95
C ALA A 64 -4.80 0.26 16.51
N GLU A 65 -3.91 -0.05 17.45
CA GLU A 65 -2.65 -0.71 17.17
C GLU A 65 -2.85 -2.10 16.55
N ASN A 66 -3.68 -2.94 17.18
CA ASN A 66 -4.00 -4.27 16.65
C ASN A 66 -4.60 -4.20 15.24
N GLN A 67 -5.49 -3.23 14.99
CA GLN A 67 -6.03 -2.98 13.65
C GLN A 67 -4.94 -2.60 12.64
N GLY A 68 -3.95 -1.80 13.05
CA GLY A 68 -2.79 -1.45 12.24
C GLY A 68 -1.96 -2.68 11.84
N TYR A 69 -1.67 -3.57 12.78
CA TYR A 69 -0.93 -4.81 12.47
C TYR A 69 -1.73 -5.75 11.55
N GLU A 70 -3.05 -5.84 11.70
CA GLU A 70 -3.90 -6.62 10.79
C GLU A 70 -3.92 -6.05 9.36
N ILE A 71 -3.87 -4.72 9.24
CA ILE A 71 -3.73 -4.01 7.97
C ILE A 71 -2.39 -4.35 7.33
N ILE A 72 -1.28 -4.26 8.08
CA ILE A 72 0.06 -4.63 7.60
C ILE A 72 0.05 -6.07 7.09
N GLY A 73 -0.44 -7.01 7.90
CA GLY A 73 -0.51 -8.42 7.52
C GLY A 73 -1.36 -8.65 6.27
N SER A 74 -2.42 -7.87 6.07
CA SER A 74 -3.24 -7.95 4.86
C SER A 74 -2.51 -7.43 3.63
N LEU A 75 -1.78 -6.32 3.74
CA LEU A 75 -0.96 -5.77 2.65
C LEU A 75 0.18 -6.72 2.27
N VAL A 76 0.82 -7.37 3.24
CA VAL A 76 1.84 -8.39 2.99
C VAL A 76 1.25 -9.61 2.27
N ARG A 77 0.10 -10.12 2.72
CA ARG A 77 -0.60 -11.24 2.05
C ARG A 77 -1.06 -10.91 0.62
N SER A 78 -1.33 -9.65 0.34
CA SER A 78 -1.65 -9.15 -1.00
C SER A 78 -0.43 -8.83 -1.86
N CYS A 79 0.79 -9.12 -1.38
CA CYS A 79 2.07 -8.80 -2.03
C CYS A 79 2.27 -7.30 -2.30
N LEU A 80 1.60 -6.44 -1.52
CA LEU A 80 1.72 -4.97 -1.60
C LEU A 80 2.78 -4.40 -0.66
N LEU A 81 3.15 -5.19 0.36
CA LEU A 81 4.30 -4.95 1.22
C LEU A 81 5.11 -6.24 1.34
N MET A 82 6.40 -6.11 1.65
CA MET A 82 7.31 -7.25 1.82
C MET A 82 7.94 -7.19 3.20
N GLU A 83 8.01 -8.34 3.86
CA GLU A 83 8.81 -8.57 5.06
C GLU A 83 10.14 -9.21 4.66
N GLU A 84 11.22 -8.87 5.36
CA GLU A 84 12.49 -9.58 5.20
C GLU A 84 12.56 -10.76 6.16
N ALA A 85 13.06 -11.89 5.67
CA ALA A 85 13.06 -13.16 6.43
C ALA A 85 13.77 -13.09 7.79
N LEU A 86 14.69 -12.14 7.97
CA LEU A 86 15.45 -11.95 9.20
C LEU A 86 15.01 -10.70 10.01
N GLU A 87 14.15 -9.85 9.45
CA GLU A 87 13.72 -8.57 10.04
C GLU A 87 12.19 -8.47 10.00
N VAL A 88 11.52 -9.39 10.70
CA VAL A 88 10.05 -9.49 10.74
C VAL A 88 9.35 -8.29 11.37
N GLU A 89 10.07 -7.41 12.07
CA GLU A 89 9.53 -6.19 12.65
C GLU A 89 9.47 -5.02 11.64
N THR A 90 10.02 -5.21 10.45
CA THR A 90 10.02 -4.19 9.39
C THR A 90 9.22 -4.63 8.17
N VAL A 91 8.73 -3.65 7.43
CA VAL A 91 8.15 -3.83 6.09
C VAL A 91 8.76 -2.85 5.11
N LYS A 92 8.79 -3.25 3.84
CA LYS A 92 9.17 -2.38 2.72
C LYS A 92 8.18 -2.47 1.58
N MET A 93 8.10 -1.39 0.81
CA MET A 93 7.38 -1.36 -0.45
C MET A 93 8.38 -1.49 -1.60
N HIS A 94 8.18 -2.48 -2.47
CA HIS A 94 9.02 -2.64 -3.66
C HIS A 94 8.78 -1.47 -4.64
N ASP A 95 9.81 -1.04 -5.34
CA ASP A 95 9.83 0.12 -6.24
C ASP A 95 8.68 0.10 -7.25
N VAL A 96 8.44 -1.03 -7.92
CA VAL A 96 7.33 -1.19 -8.87
C VAL A 96 5.94 -1.09 -8.22
N VAL A 97 5.80 -1.52 -6.96
CA VAL A 97 4.55 -1.40 -6.18
C VAL A 97 4.37 0.05 -5.72
N ARG A 98 5.47 0.73 -5.38
CA ARG A 98 5.48 2.14 -5.04
C ARG A 98 5.12 3.02 -6.24
N GLU A 99 5.67 2.74 -7.41
CA GLU A 99 5.28 3.37 -8.67
C GLU A 99 3.79 3.19 -8.95
N MET A 100 3.26 1.98 -8.75
CA MET A 100 1.82 1.73 -8.84
C MET A 100 1.01 2.59 -7.86
N ALA A 101 1.44 2.67 -6.60
CA ALA A 101 0.74 3.47 -5.60
C ALA A 101 0.72 4.96 -5.98
N LEU A 102 1.84 5.48 -6.48
CA LEU A 102 1.97 6.86 -6.96
C LEU A 102 1.14 7.10 -8.23
N TRP A 103 1.10 6.13 -9.14
CA TRP A 103 0.26 6.18 -10.35
C TRP A 103 -1.24 6.20 -10.02
N ILE A 104 -1.67 5.40 -9.03
CA ILE A 104 -3.04 5.42 -8.50
C ILE A 104 -3.33 6.76 -7.82
N ALA A 105 -2.38 7.34 -7.09
CA ALA A 105 -2.55 8.60 -6.37
C ALA A 105 -2.57 9.85 -7.28
N SER A 106 -2.06 9.75 -8.51
CA SER A 106 -1.90 10.87 -9.45
C SER A 106 -3.03 11.00 -10.48
N ASP A 107 -4.23 10.44 -10.23
CA ASP A 107 -5.41 10.47 -11.12
C ASP A 107 -5.27 9.74 -12.47
N PHE A 108 -4.10 9.18 -12.82
CA PHE A 108 -3.94 8.34 -14.02
C PHE A 108 -4.52 6.93 -13.84
N GLY A 109 -4.61 6.45 -12.59
CA GLY A 109 -5.17 5.14 -12.23
C GLY A 109 -6.68 4.99 -12.43
N GLU A 110 -7.44 6.09 -12.40
CA GLU A 110 -8.90 6.08 -12.54
C GLU A 110 -9.38 6.24 -14.00
N ARG A 111 -8.47 6.57 -14.94
CA ARG A 111 -8.84 6.91 -16.33
C ARG A 111 -8.93 5.73 -17.30
N LYS A 112 -8.56 4.50 -16.90
CA LYS A 112 -8.56 3.33 -17.80
C LYS A 112 -9.87 2.51 -17.82
N ASP A 113 -10.87 2.84 -16.99
CA ASP A 113 -12.15 2.09 -16.97
C ASP A 113 -13.18 2.53 -18.04
N ASN A 114 -12.83 3.44 -18.96
CA ASN A 114 -13.78 4.03 -19.94
C ASN A 114 -13.58 3.66 -21.42
N PHE A 115 -12.85 2.59 -21.75
CA PHE A 115 -12.88 2.04 -23.12
C PHE A 115 -13.60 0.69 -23.17
N VAL A 116 -14.89 0.70 -22.88
CA VAL A 116 -15.82 -0.25 -23.51
C VAL A 116 -16.42 0.47 -24.71
N ALA A 117 -15.80 0.31 -25.88
CA ALA A 117 -16.44 0.67 -27.13
C ALA A 117 -17.58 -0.34 -27.36
N GLN A 118 -18.81 0.18 -27.36
CA GLN A 118 -20.03 -0.54 -27.72
C GLN A 118 -20.19 -0.66 -29.23
#